data_AF-A0AA42ARA9-F1
#
_entry.id   AF-A0AA42ARA9-F1
#
_cell.length_a   1.000
_cell.length_b   1.000
_cell.length_c   1.000
_cell.angle_alpha   90.00
_cell.angle_beta   90.00
_cell.angle_gamma   90.00
#
_symmetry.space_group_name_H-M   'P 1'
#
loop_
_entity.id
_entity.type
_entity.pdbx_description
1 polymer ?
#
loop_
_entity_poly.entity_id
_entity_poly.type
_entity_poly.pdbx_seq_one_letter_code
_entity_poly.pdbx_strand_id
1 'polypeptide(L)'
;MRLAMGVVKPYTLPTKTKHPKRSSDAVPHHLKLGKKWNEYHGSNNWEGLLDPLDEKLRVEILRYGKFVESTYNSFVFDTSSPLYGTCRYPKQSVFHRSGLPGTGYRLTKNLHATSGIELPRWVHKLPSWVSNQSSWIGYVAVCQDEEEISRLGRRDIVVAFRGTATCLEWLENLRSTLTQIPNVTPSSDIFPYLQRPMVESGFLSLYSSSARKYQSLQKEVREEISRLLQSYGDEPLSITIAGHSLGAALATLTAYDITKTFKHAPSVSVISFGGPRVGNQSFRHEVEKNGIKILRIVNSTDLITKVPGFIINDHEDLGEERKGINVASPGSLSTWLQKCILEKTQWNYADVGRELRLCTENSPIVKPNKNVATCHELDTYLHLVNGFRTSTCPLRSTAKRVLSR
;
A
#
# COMPACT_ATOMS: atom_id res chain seq x y z
N MET A 1 -31.15 -39.84 29.17
CA MET A 1 -31.32 -38.39 29.27
C MET A 1 -31.09 -37.80 27.88
N ARG A 2 -32.17 -37.58 27.10
CA ARG A 2 -32.12 -37.03 25.74
C ARG A 2 -32.12 -35.51 25.82
N LEU A 3 -31.06 -34.85 25.34
CA LEU A 3 -31.01 -33.39 25.21
C LEU A 3 -31.65 -32.98 23.87
N ALA A 4 -32.69 -32.15 23.98
CA ALA A 4 -33.49 -31.67 22.86
C ALA A 4 -32.69 -30.72 21.96
N MET A 5 -32.77 -30.95 20.65
CA MET A 5 -32.29 -30.02 19.63
C MET A 5 -33.25 -28.84 19.50
N GLY A 6 -32.76 -27.64 19.79
CA GLY A 6 -33.48 -26.39 19.56
C GLY A 6 -33.61 -26.09 18.07
N VAL A 7 -34.86 -26.01 17.60
CA VAL A 7 -35.24 -25.61 16.24
C VAL A 7 -34.97 -24.12 16.05
N VAL A 8 -34.05 -23.77 15.15
CA VAL A 8 -33.84 -22.38 14.72
C VAL A 8 -34.98 -21.99 13.78
N LYS A 9 -35.80 -21.01 14.17
CA LYS A 9 -36.84 -20.42 13.30
C LYS A 9 -36.18 -19.61 12.17
N PRO A 10 -36.67 -19.70 10.92
CA PRO A 10 -36.16 -18.90 9.82
C PRO A 10 -36.50 -17.43 10.00
N TYR A 11 -35.48 -16.56 9.93
CA TYR A 11 -35.64 -15.11 9.86
C TYR A 11 -36.30 -14.74 8.52
N THR A 12 -37.52 -14.22 8.58
CA THR A 12 -38.27 -13.70 7.44
C THR A 12 -37.84 -12.25 7.20
N LEU A 13 -37.35 -11.95 5.99
CA LEU A 13 -36.99 -10.58 5.58
C LEU A 13 -38.25 -9.71 5.48
N PRO A 14 -38.28 -8.51 6.08
CA PRO A 14 -39.36 -7.56 5.81
C PRO A 14 -39.23 -7.03 4.38
N THR A 15 -40.23 -7.36 3.56
CA THR A 15 -40.44 -6.81 2.23
C THR A 15 -40.80 -5.32 2.29
N LYS A 16 -40.19 -4.55 1.38
CA LYS A 16 -40.40 -3.12 1.08
C LYS A 16 -39.83 -2.13 2.11
N THR A 17 -38.56 -1.77 1.92
CA THR A 17 -38.03 -0.48 2.39
C THR A 17 -37.62 0.37 1.20
N LYS A 18 -38.26 1.55 1.11
CA LYS A 18 -37.93 2.66 0.21
C LYS A 18 -36.41 2.87 0.16
N HIS A 19 -35.89 3.20 -1.02
CA HIS A 19 -34.51 3.65 -1.20
C HIS A 19 -34.12 4.63 -0.09
N PRO A 20 -33.01 4.42 0.63
CA PRO A 20 -32.56 5.40 1.59
C PRO A 20 -32.23 6.69 0.81
N LYS A 21 -32.87 7.79 1.20
CA LYS A 21 -32.49 9.13 0.75
C LYS A 21 -31.00 9.31 1.04
N ARG A 22 -30.26 9.69 0.00
CA ARG A 22 -28.85 10.13 0.02
C ARG A 22 -28.68 11.06 1.23
N SER A 23 -27.81 10.71 2.19
CA SER A 23 -27.39 11.69 3.20
C SER A 23 -26.64 12.79 2.46
N SER A 24 -27.20 14.01 2.52
CA SER A 24 -26.67 15.22 1.91
C SER A 24 -25.46 15.77 2.67
N ASP A 25 -24.52 14.91 3.07
CA ASP A 25 -23.27 15.36 3.68
C ASP A 25 -22.27 15.63 2.56
N ALA A 26 -22.50 16.72 1.83
CA ALA A 26 -21.48 17.30 0.97
C ALA A 26 -20.21 17.48 1.81
N VAL A 27 -19.09 16.90 1.36
CA VAL A 27 -17.82 17.01 2.07
C VAL A 27 -17.54 18.49 2.35
N PRO A 28 -17.24 18.88 3.61
CA PRO A 28 -17.11 20.29 3.97
C PRO A 28 -16.22 21.08 3.00
N HIS A 29 -16.65 22.29 2.59
CA HIS A 29 -15.93 23.14 1.62
C HIS A 29 -14.44 23.31 1.91
N HIS A 30 -14.03 23.27 3.19
CA HIS A 30 -12.62 23.39 3.58
C HIS A 30 -11.75 22.19 3.18
N LEU A 31 -12.33 21.02 2.88
CA LEU A 31 -11.64 19.82 2.42
C LEU A 31 -11.59 19.69 0.89
N LYS A 32 -12.07 20.72 0.16
CA LYS A 32 -11.90 20.82 -1.29
C LYS A 32 -10.42 21.06 -1.62
N LEU A 33 -9.87 20.22 -2.50
CA LEU A 33 -8.51 20.38 -3.01
C LEU A 33 -8.49 21.39 -4.16
N GLY A 34 -9.47 21.28 -5.07
CA GLY A 34 -9.67 22.22 -6.18
C GLY A 34 -8.40 22.43 -6.99
N LYS A 35 -8.02 23.69 -7.26
CA LYS A 35 -6.85 24.03 -8.09
C LYS A 35 -5.50 23.59 -7.49
N LYS A 36 -5.44 23.30 -6.19
CA LYS A 36 -4.21 22.89 -5.47
C LYS A 36 -4.02 21.37 -5.41
N TRP A 37 -4.83 20.60 -6.13
CA TRP A 37 -4.82 19.14 -6.02
C TRP A 37 -3.46 18.51 -6.31
N ASN A 38 -2.67 19.13 -7.20
CA ASN A 38 -1.32 18.70 -7.55
C ASN A 38 -0.35 18.78 -6.36
N GLU A 39 -0.48 19.78 -5.48
CA GLU A 39 0.30 19.90 -4.24
C GLU A 39 0.05 18.70 -3.33
N TYR A 40 -1.22 18.34 -3.13
CA TYR A 40 -1.64 17.17 -2.35
C TYR A 40 -1.31 15.84 -3.03
N HIS A 41 -1.14 15.85 -4.35
CA HIS A 41 -0.63 14.73 -5.13
C HIS A 41 0.91 14.64 -5.14
N GLY A 42 1.59 15.54 -4.44
CA GLY A 42 3.03 15.50 -4.19
C GLY A 42 3.89 16.27 -5.19
N SER A 43 3.33 17.20 -5.97
CA SER A 43 4.09 17.99 -6.96
C SER A 43 5.37 18.60 -6.36
N ASN A 44 5.26 19.16 -5.15
CA ASN A 44 6.39 19.68 -4.37
C ASN A 44 6.80 18.75 -3.20
N ASN A 45 6.76 17.44 -3.40
CA ASN A 45 7.21 16.44 -2.41
C ASN A 45 6.59 16.61 -1.01
N TRP A 46 5.34 17.12 -0.96
CA TRP A 46 4.60 17.44 0.27
C TRP A 46 5.34 18.35 1.26
N GLU A 47 6.27 19.18 0.75
CA GLU A 47 6.98 20.17 1.56
C GLU A 47 5.98 21.11 2.27
N GLY A 48 6.18 21.32 3.57
CA GLY A 48 5.28 22.12 4.41
C GLY A 48 3.93 21.47 4.75
N LEU A 49 3.65 20.25 4.28
CA LEU A 49 2.37 19.55 4.53
C LEU A 49 2.47 18.38 5.51
N LEU A 50 3.68 17.93 5.86
CA LEU A 50 3.89 16.72 6.67
C LEU A 50 4.11 16.98 8.15
N ASP A 51 4.65 18.15 8.53
CA ASP A 51 4.91 18.51 9.92
C ASP A 51 4.79 20.04 10.15
N PRO A 52 3.67 20.53 10.72
CA PRO A 52 2.47 19.78 11.10
C PRO A 52 1.79 19.11 9.89
N LEU A 53 1.15 17.97 10.12
CA LEU A 53 0.39 17.28 9.08
C LEU A 53 -0.87 18.09 8.72
N ASP A 54 -0.89 18.61 7.49
CA ASP A 54 -2.01 19.36 6.93
C ASP A 54 -3.31 18.53 6.98
N GLU A 55 -4.41 19.17 7.33
CA GLU A 55 -5.69 18.49 7.56
C GLU A 55 -6.27 17.89 6.27
N LYS A 56 -6.10 18.55 5.12
CA LYS A 56 -6.58 18.00 3.84
C LYS A 56 -5.71 16.82 3.43
N LEU A 57 -4.38 16.94 3.58
CA LEU A 57 -3.47 15.83 3.29
C LEU A 57 -3.78 14.62 4.18
N ARG A 58 -4.04 14.83 5.48
CA ARG A 58 -4.48 13.78 6.40
C ARG A 58 -5.73 13.07 5.90
N VAL A 59 -6.76 13.82 5.52
CA VAL A 59 -8.01 13.25 5.00
C VAL A 59 -7.77 12.43 3.74
N GLU A 60 -6.93 12.91 2.82
CA GLU A 60 -6.60 12.16 1.60
C GLU A 60 -5.76 10.90 1.89
N ILE A 61 -4.79 10.95 2.79
CA ILE A 61 -4.04 9.76 3.23
C ILE A 61 -5.03 8.72 3.80
N LEU A 62 -5.91 9.13 4.72
CA LEU A 62 -6.92 8.23 5.29
C LEU A 62 -7.86 7.68 4.22
N ARG A 63 -8.28 8.50 3.24
CA ARG A 63 -9.13 8.07 2.12
C ARG A 63 -8.47 6.99 1.27
N TYR A 64 -7.21 7.19 0.88
CA TYR A 64 -6.45 6.18 0.13
C TYR A 64 -6.21 4.91 0.96
N GLY A 65 -5.98 5.06 2.27
CA GLY A 65 -5.91 3.95 3.18
C GLY A 65 -7.22 3.16 3.31
N LYS A 66 -8.38 3.81 3.21
CA LYS A 66 -9.69 3.14 3.15
C LYS A 66 -9.92 2.35 1.86
N PHE A 67 -9.37 2.80 0.72
CA PHE A 67 -9.35 1.95 -0.48
C PHE A 67 -8.53 0.68 -0.23
N VAL A 68 -7.37 0.80 0.41
CA VAL A 68 -6.56 -0.38 0.78
C VAL A 68 -7.29 -1.28 1.77
N GLU A 69 -7.91 -0.75 2.82
CA GLU A 69 -8.73 -1.52 3.78
C GLU A 69 -9.85 -2.30 3.06
N SER A 70 -10.50 -1.67 2.09
CA SER A 70 -11.55 -2.28 1.28
C SER A 70 -11.06 -3.51 0.49
N THR A 71 -9.77 -3.56 0.15
CA THR A 71 -9.18 -4.75 -0.49
C THR A 71 -9.10 -5.93 0.47
N TYR A 72 -8.71 -5.72 1.73
CA TYR A 72 -8.73 -6.77 2.76
C TYR A 72 -10.15 -7.27 3.01
N ASN A 73 -11.12 -6.36 3.14
CA ASN A 73 -12.53 -6.71 3.38
C ASN A 73 -13.18 -7.49 2.22
N SER A 74 -12.61 -7.36 1.01
CA SER A 74 -13.09 -8.04 -0.19
C SER A 74 -12.41 -9.39 -0.43
N PHE A 75 -11.29 -9.69 0.23
CA PHE A 75 -10.54 -10.92 -0.03
C PHE A 75 -11.03 -12.11 0.82
N VAL A 76 -11.05 -13.29 0.22
CA VAL A 76 -11.38 -14.54 0.94
C VAL A 76 -10.10 -15.14 1.56
N PHE A 77 -9.90 -14.86 2.85
CA PHE A 77 -8.78 -15.38 3.63
C PHE A 77 -8.97 -16.82 4.15
N ASP A 78 -10.20 -17.33 4.18
CA ASP A 78 -10.50 -18.67 4.67
C ASP A 78 -9.93 -19.72 3.70
N THR A 79 -8.85 -20.39 4.12
CA THR A 79 -8.13 -21.40 3.34
C THR A 79 -8.91 -22.68 3.13
N SER A 80 -9.97 -22.92 3.91
CA SER A 80 -10.87 -24.06 3.73
C SER A 80 -11.93 -23.81 2.66
N SER A 81 -12.16 -22.54 2.30
CA SER A 81 -13.16 -22.15 1.32
C SER A 81 -12.69 -22.43 -0.11
N PRO A 82 -13.53 -22.99 -1.00
CA PRO A 82 -13.21 -23.13 -2.43
C PRO A 82 -12.99 -21.78 -3.14
N LEU A 83 -13.40 -20.68 -2.50
CA LEU A 83 -13.21 -19.31 -3.00
C LEU A 83 -11.96 -18.65 -2.42
N TYR A 84 -11.14 -19.37 -1.66
CA TYR A 84 -9.87 -18.86 -1.13
C TYR A 84 -9.06 -18.17 -2.24
N GLY A 85 -8.47 -17.02 -1.93
CA GLY A 85 -7.64 -16.32 -2.91
C GLY A 85 -8.41 -15.45 -3.90
N THR A 86 -9.74 -15.39 -3.82
CA THR A 86 -10.58 -14.61 -4.75
C THR A 86 -11.22 -13.38 -4.07
N CYS A 87 -11.86 -12.53 -4.89
CA CYS A 87 -12.69 -11.43 -4.40
C CYS A 87 -14.10 -11.93 -4.07
N ARG A 88 -14.55 -11.68 -2.84
CA ARG A 88 -15.87 -12.06 -2.30
C ARG A 88 -17.03 -11.33 -2.98
N TYR A 89 -16.79 -10.13 -3.53
CA TYR A 89 -17.87 -9.24 -3.95
C TYR A 89 -17.85 -8.95 -5.46
N PRO A 90 -19.03 -8.90 -6.11
CA PRO A 90 -19.15 -8.44 -7.49
C PRO A 90 -18.69 -6.98 -7.66
N LYS A 91 -18.09 -6.67 -8.82
CA LYS A 91 -17.52 -5.34 -9.14
C LYS A 91 -18.47 -4.18 -8.84
N GLN A 92 -19.76 -4.30 -9.16
CA GLN A 92 -20.73 -3.22 -8.99
C GLN A 92 -21.07 -2.92 -7.52
N SER A 93 -20.83 -3.87 -6.61
CA SER A 93 -21.21 -3.78 -5.20
C SER A 93 -20.03 -3.77 -4.25
N VAL A 94 -18.81 -3.93 -4.78
CA VAL A 94 -17.58 -4.14 -3.99
C VAL A 94 -17.42 -3.07 -2.91
N PHE A 95 -17.46 -1.79 -3.26
CA PHE A 95 -17.25 -0.68 -2.33
C PHE A 95 -18.31 -0.60 -1.25
N HIS A 96 -19.58 -0.78 -1.61
CA HIS A 96 -20.65 -0.80 -0.62
C HIS A 96 -20.49 -1.96 0.36
N ARG A 97 -20.13 -3.16 -0.13
CA ARG A 97 -20.03 -4.38 0.69
C ARG A 97 -18.70 -4.51 1.44
N SER A 98 -17.67 -3.79 1.02
CA SER A 98 -16.34 -3.78 1.64
C SER A 98 -16.12 -2.65 2.64
N GLY A 99 -17.17 -1.85 2.94
CA GLY A 99 -17.11 -0.79 3.95
C GLY A 99 -16.69 0.58 3.42
N LEU A 100 -16.76 0.80 2.10
CA LEU A 100 -16.47 2.07 1.44
C LEU A 100 -17.67 2.60 0.61
N PRO A 101 -18.89 2.68 1.17
CA PRO A 101 -20.05 3.18 0.42
C PRO A 101 -19.89 4.68 0.10
N GLY A 102 -20.54 5.15 -0.96
CA GLY A 102 -20.61 6.59 -1.27
C GLY A 102 -19.29 7.24 -1.69
N THR A 103 -18.25 6.46 -1.99
CA THR A 103 -16.93 6.98 -2.39
C THR A 103 -16.93 7.75 -3.72
N GLY A 104 -17.92 7.51 -4.58
CA GLY A 104 -17.98 8.12 -5.93
C GLY A 104 -17.09 7.41 -6.97
N TYR A 105 -16.38 6.36 -6.57
CA TYR A 105 -15.55 5.53 -7.44
C TYR A 105 -16.29 4.28 -7.93
N ARG A 106 -15.97 3.87 -9.15
CA ARG A 106 -16.41 2.60 -9.73
C ARG A 106 -15.22 1.69 -9.98
N LEU A 107 -15.29 0.44 -9.49
CA LEU A 107 -14.28 -0.57 -9.79
C LEU A 107 -14.40 -1.00 -11.25
N THR A 108 -13.30 -0.93 -11.99
CA THR A 108 -13.27 -1.26 -13.42
C THR A 108 -12.55 -2.59 -13.68
N LYS A 109 -11.46 -2.88 -12.97
CA LYS A 109 -10.69 -4.13 -13.12
C LYS A 109 -10.35 -4.75 -11.77
N ASN A 110 -10.55 -6.07 -11.65
CA ASN A 110 -9.97 -6.86 -10.57
C ASN A 110 -8.56 -7.27 -10.99
N LEU A 111 -7.62 -7.21 -10.06
CA LEU A 111 -6.22 -7.49 -10.30
C LEU A 111 -5.80 -8.77 -9.60
N HIS A 112 -5.00 -9.59 -10.28
CA HIS A 112 -4.48 -10.84 -9.74
C HIS A 112 -2.97 -10.91 -9.87
N ALA A 113 -2.31 -11.45 -8.85
CA ALA A 113 -0.88 -11.71 -8.83
C ALA A 113 -0.62 -13.21 -8.79
N THR A 114 0.31 -13.66 -9.63
CA THR A 114 0.84 -15.02 -9.62
C THR A 114 2.27 -14.96 -9.11
N SER A 115 2.62 -15.80 -8.14
CA SER A 115 4.02 -15.99 -7.77
C SER A 115 4.64 -17.05 -8.66
N GLY A 116 5.75 -16.71 -9.32
CA GLY A 116 6.61 -17.68 -10.00
C GLY A 116 7.61 -18.37 -9.06
N ILE A 117 7.51 -18.13 -7.75
CA ILE A 117 8.41 -18.65 -6.71
C ILE A 117 7.68 -19.75 -5.92
N GLU A 118 8.43 -20.73 -5.42
CA GLU A 118 7.90 -21.76 -4.52
C GLU A 118 7.09 -21.13 -3.38
N LEU A 119 5.83 -21.56 -3.28
CA LEU A 119 4.87 -21.03 -2.34
C LEU A 119 5.27 -21.36 -0.89
N PRO A 120 4.91 -20.52 0.11
CA PRO A 120 5.25 -20.74 1.52
C PRO A 120 4.87 -22.14 2.03
N ARG A 121 5.54 -22.62 3.09
CA ARG A 121 5.30 -23.95 3.67
C ARG A 121 3.85 -24.20 4.13
N TRP A 122 3.08 -23.18 4.48
CA TRP A 122 1.66 -23.33 4.80
C TRP A 122 0.82 -23.68 3.56
N VAL A 123 1.26 -23.33 2.36
CA VAL A 123 0.60 -23.72 1.09
C VAL A 123 0.73 -25.21 0.83
N HIS A 124 1.77 -25.87 1.33
CA HIS A 124 1.83 -27.34 1.33
C HIS A 124 0.80 -28.00 2.26
N LYS A 125 0.18 -27.24 3.18
CA LYS A 125 -0.97 -27.70 3.97
C LYS A 125 -2.31 -27.45 3.29
N LEU A 126 -2.32 -26.77 2.14
CA LEU A 126 -3.52 -26.53 1.36
C LEU A 126 -3.78 -27.69 0.38
N PRO A 127 -5.05 -27.96 0.06
CA PRO A 127 -5.39 -28.88 -1.02
C PRO A 127 -4.71 -28.49 -2.34
N SER A 128 -4.33 -29.49 -3.15
CA SER A 128 -3.62 -29.34 -4.43
C SER A 128 -4.30 -28.43 -5.47
N TRP A 129 -5.60 -28.15 -5.32
CA TRP A 129 -6.30 -27.20 -6.19
C TRP A 129 -5.97 -25.73 -5.87
N VAL A 130 -5.39 -25.42 -4.70
CA VAL A 130 -5.00 -24.07 -4.27
C VAL A 130 -3.58 -23.69 -4.73
N SER A 131 -2.70 -24.68 -4.91
CA SER A 131 -1.26 -24.46 -5.17
C SER A 131 -0.93 -23.96 -6.58
N ASN A 132 -1.92 -23.79 -7.46
CA ASN A 132 -1.74 -23.49 -8.88
C ASN A 132 -2.46 -22.21 -9.36
N GLN A 133 -2.81 -21.31 -8.43
CA GLN A 133 -3.73 -20.20 -8.73
C GLN A 133 -3.09 -18.82 -8.55
N SER A 134 -3.38 -17.94 -9.52
CA SER A 134 -3.25 -16.49 -9.38
C SER A 134 -4.21 -16.04 -8.28
N SER A 135 -3.75 -15.20 -7.34
CA SER A 135 -4.56 -14.71 -6.24
C SER A 135 -4.98 -13.27 -6.48
N TRP A 136 -6.23 -12.95 -6.16
CA TRP A 136 -6.73 -11.57 -6.18
C TRP A 136 -5.92 -10.71 -5.20
N ILE A 137 -5.35 -9.63 -5.71
CA ILE A 137 -4.41 -8.76 -4.97
C ILE A 137 -4.92 -7.32 -4.85
N GLY A 138 -5.97 -6.96 -5.57
CA GLY A 138 -6.47 -5.60 -5.58
C GLY A 138 -7.34 -5.28 -6.78
N TYR A 139 -7.44 -4.00 -7.09
CA TYR A 139 -8.27 -3.52 -8.20
C TYR A 139 -7.79 -2.18 -8.76
N VAL A 140 -8.33 -1.85 -9.94
CA VAL A 140 -8.35 -0.50 -10.51
C VAL A 140 -9.77 0.04 -10.39
N ALA A 141 -9.88 1.29 -9.97
CA ALA A 141 -11.13 2.03 -9.89
C ALA A 141 -10.96 3.46 -10.40
N VAL A 142 -12.04 4.07 -10.85
CA VAL A 142 -12.03 5.46 -11.35
C VAL A 142 -13.15 6.25 -10.71
N CYS A 143 -12.87 7.50 -10.35
CA CYS A 143 -13.88 8.43 -9.86
C CYS A 143 -14.86 8.77 -10.99
N GLN A 144 -16.15 8.59 -10.73
CA GLN A 144 -17.23 8.89 -11.68
C GLN A 144 -18.26 9.87 -11.13
N ASP A 145 -18.23 10.15 -9.83
CA ASP A 145 -19.11 11.12 -9.21
C ASP A 145 -18.59 12.54 -9.46
N GLU A 146 -19.42 13.36 -10.12
CA GLU A 146 -19.05 14.72 -10.54
C GLU A 146 -18.79 15.67 -9.35
N GLU A 147 -19.46 15.47 -8.21
CA GLU A 147 -19.21 16.25 -7.01
C GLU A 147 -17.83 15.93 -6.43
N GLU A 148 -17.48 14.65 -6.37
CA GLU A 148 -16.16 14.20 -5.91
C GLU A 148 -15.04 14.62 -6.88
N ILE A 149 -15.27 14.55 -8.20
CA ILE A 149 -14.32 15.05 -9.20
C ILE A 149 -14.10 16.56 -9.02
N SER A 150 -15.17 17.33 -8.81
CA SER A 150 -15.08 18.77 -8.54
C SER A 150 -14.36 19.06 -7.23
N ARG A 151 -14.55 18.25 -6.18
CA ARG A 151 -13.84 18.36 -4.90
C ARG A 151 -12.34 18.11 -5.07
N LEU A 152 -12.01 17.05 -5.80
CA LEU A 152 -10.65 16.63 -6.09
C LEU A 152 -9.96 17.56 -7.10
N GLY A 153 -10.70 18.29 -7.93
CA GLY A 153 -10.17 19.17 -8.97
C GLY A 153 -9.67 18.43 -10.22
N ARG A 154 -9.83 17.10 -10.26
CA ARG A 154 -9.43 16.21 -11.36
C ARG A 154 -10.15 14.87 -11.23
N ARG A 155 -10.24 14.11 -12.31
CA ARG A 155 -10.68 12.71 -12.27
C ARG A 155 -9.53 11.83 -11.79
N ASP A 156 -9.74 11.12 -10.70
CA ASP A 156 -8.71 10.29 -10.09
C ASP A 156 -8.94 8.81 -10.40
N ILE A 157 -7.88 8.15 -10.86
CA ILE A 157 -7.81 6.70 -11.04
C ILE A 157 -7.07 6.15 -9.83
N VAL A 158 -7.69 5.22 -9.10
CA VAL A 158 -7.09 4.54 -7.95
C VAL A 158 -6.73 3.11 -8.31
N VAL A 159 -5.47 2.75 -8.06
CA VAL A 159 -5.03 1.35 -8.04
C VAL A 159 -4.74 0.99 -6.58
N ALA A 160 -5.48 0.04 -6.02
CA ALA A 160 -5.35 -0.33 -4.61
C ALA A 160 -4.88 -1.78 -4.47
N PHE A 161 -3.84 -2.00 -3.65
CA PHE A 161 -3.24 -3.30 -3.39
C PHE A 161 -3.29 -3.69 -1.92
N ARG A 162 -3.78 -4.90 -1.63
CA ARG A 162 -3.60 -5.50 -0.30
C ARG A 162 -2.17 -6.02 -0.13
N GLY A 163 -1.81 -6.22 1.13
CA GLY A 163 -0.70 -7.08 1.54
C GLY A 163 -1.14 -8.54 1.72
N THR A 164 -0.25 -9.37 2.27
CA THR A 164 -0.54 -10.77 2.60
C THR A 164 -1.11 -10.90 4.00
N ALA A 165 -1.90 -11.96 4.22
CA ALA A 165 -2.47 -12.30 5.54
C ALA A 165 -1.38 -12.53 6.60
N THR A 166 -0.24 -13.10 6.17
CA THR A 166 0.93 -13.37 6.98
C THR A 166 2.16 -12.71 6.34
N CYS A 167 2.23 -11.37 6.41
CA CYS A 167 3.34 -10.59 5.84
C CYS A 167 4.72 -11.12 6.25
N LEU A 168 4.88 -11.52 7.52
CA LEU A 168 6.16 -12.04 8.04
C LEU A 168 6.58 -13.32 7.33
N GLU A 169 5.65 -14.25 7.12
CA GLU A 169 5.94 -15.50 6.39
C GLU A 169 6.26 -15.23 4.92
N TRP A 170 5.60 -14.25 4.29
CA TRP A 170 5.92 -13.89 2.92
C TRP A 170 7.30 -13.20 2.81
N LEU A 171 7.64 -12.35 3.78
CA LEU A 171 8.96 -11.73 3.89
C LEU A 171 10.07 -12.74 4.20
N GLU A 172 9.79 -13.80 4.97
CA GLU A 172 10.71 -14.93 5.15
C GLU A 172 10.97 -15.69 3.83
N ASN A 173 9.95 -15.79 2.96
CA ASN A 173 10.08 -16.43 1.65
C ASN A 173 10.61 -15.49 0.57
N LEU A 174 10.76 -14.19 0.86
CA LEU A 174 11.45 -13.28 -0.04
C LEU A 174 12.91 -13.67 -0.14
N ARG A 175 13.30 -14.13 -1.33
CA ARG A 175 14.71 -14.16 -1.71
C ARG A 175 15.13 -12.70 -1.79
N SER A 176 15.66 -12.15 -0.69
CA SER A 176 16.24 -10.78 -0.64
C SER A 176 17.49 -10.73 -1.52
N THR A 177 17.26 -10.88 -2.81
CA THR A 177 18.14 -10.91 -3.95
C THR A 177 17.60 -9.80 -4.81
N LEU A 178 18.49 -8.90 -5.21
CA LEU A 178 18.13 -7.86 -6.14
C LEU A 178 18.20 -8.45 -7.56
N THR A 179 17.22 -8.14 -8.39
CA THR A 179 17.17 -8.49 -9.80
C THR A 179 17.06 -7.23 -10.63
N GLN A 180 17.76 -7.21 -11.76
CA GLN A 180 17.70 -6.10 -12.71
C GLN A 180 16.29 -5.99 -13.27
N ILE A 181 15.79 -4.76 -13.35
CA ILE A 181 14.53 -4.50 -14.05
C ILE A 181 14.76 -4.78 -15.54
N PRO A 182 13.96 -5.65 -16.19
CA PRO A 182 14.08 -5.91 -17.61
C PRO A 182 13.94 -4.63 -18.45
N ASN A 183 14.66 -4.55 -19.57
CA ASN A 183 14.56 -3.48 -20.56
C ASN A 183 14.94 -2.06 -20.10
N VAL A 184 15.67 -1.92 -18.99
CA VAL A 184 16.33 -0.63 -18.69
C VAL A 184 17.63 -0.56 -19.47
N THR A 185 17.65 0.24 -20.55
CA THR A 185 18.89 0.60 -21.24
C THR A 185 19.79 1.36 -20.26
N PRO A 186 21.07 0.98 -20.10
CA PRO A 186 22.00 1.77 -19.30
C PRO A 186 22.01 3.20 -19.86
N SER A 187 21.67 4.19 -19.03
CA SER A 187 21.91 5.58 -19.40
C SER A 187 23.42 5.73 -19.54
N SER A 188 23.90 5.94 -20.76
CA SER A 188 25.32 5.92 -21.12
C SER A 188 26.14 7.06 -20.48
N ASP A 189 25.49 8.05 -19.86
CA ASP A 189 26.13 9.37 -19.78
C ASP A 189 26.39 9.95 -18.39
N ILE A 190 26.08 9.28 -17.25
CA ILE A 190 26.26 10.00 -15.96
C ILE A 190 27.08 9.28 -14.86
N PHE A 191 27.07 7.95 -14.67
CA PHE A 191 27.93 7.38 -13.60
C PHE A 191 28.39 5.94 -13.88
N PRO A 192 29.67 5.69 -14.24
CA PRO A 192 30.22 4.33 -14.33
C PRO A 192 30.28 3.60 -12.98
N TYR A 193 30.02 4.29 -11.86
CA TYR A 193 30.06 3.75 -10.50
C TYR A 193 28.70 3.41 -9.89
N LEU A 194 27.57 3.82 -10.50
CA LEU A 194 26.24 3.46 -10.01
C LEU A 194 25.81 2.12 -10.63
N GLN A 195 25.50 1.14 -9.77
CA GLN A 195 24.98 -0.16 -10.19
C GLN A 195 23.70 0.00 -11.04
N ARG A 196 23.33 -0.98 -11.86
CA ARG A 196 22.05 -0.93 -12.60
C ARG A 196 20.85 -0.82 -11.65
N PRO A 197 19.71 -0.23 -12.06
CA PRO A 197 18.50 -0.23 -11.23
C PRO A 197 18.01 -1.65 -11.03
N MET A 198 17.92 -2.04 -9.76
CA MET A 198 17.54 -3.38 -9.35
C MET A 198 16.48 -3.33 -8.27
N VAL A 199 15.56 -4.27 -8.32
CA VAL A 199 14.44 -4.42 -7.39
C VAL A 199 14.46 -5.81 -6.78
N GLU A 200 13.83 -5.96 -5.63
CA GLU A 200 13.72 -7.25 -4.95
C GLU A 200 13.01 -8.29 -5.86
N SER A 201 13.61 -9.47 -6.00
CA SER A 201 13.19 -10.51 -6.94
C SER A 201 11.75 -10.98 -6.73
N GLY A 202 11.30 -11.10 -5.49
CA GLY A 202 9.95 -11.56 -5.15
C GLY A 202 8.87 -10.57 -5.53
N PHE A 203 9.07 -9.27 -5.26
CA PHE A 203 8.17 -8.21 -5.71
C PHE A 203 8.07 -8.19 -7.23
N LEU A 204 9.21 -8.25 -7.93
CA LEU A 204 9.24 -8.27 -9.39
C LEU A 204 8.57 -9.52 -9.96
N SER A 205 8.80 -10.69 -9.36
CA SER A 205 8.16 -11.93 -9.77
C SER A 205 6.65 -11.85 -9.63
N LEU A 206 6.12 -11.39 -8.48
CA LEU A 206 4.68 -11.20 -8.30
C LEU A 206 4.07 -10.21 -9.29
N TYR A 207 4.81 -9.17 -9.63
CA TYR A 207 4.34 -8.14 -10.54
C TYR A 207 4.31 -8.63 -12.00
N SER A 208 5.32 -9.38 -12.44
CA SER A 208 5.55 -9.70 -13.86
C SER A 208 5.22 -11.13 -14.28
N SER A 209 5.10 -12.08 -13.35
CA SER A 209 4.85 -13.48 -13.68
C SER A 209 3.41 -13.69 -14.16
N SER A 210 3.24 -14.51 -15.20
CA SER A 210 1.95 -14.97 -15.70
C SER A 210 1.71 -16.45 -15.34
N ALA A 211 0.44 -16.85 -15.29
CA ALA A 211 0.03 -18.24 -15.19
C ALA A 211 -0.63 -18.68 -16.50
N ARG A 212 -0.76 -19.99 -16.74
CA ARG A 212 -1.40 -20.54 -17.96
C ARG A 212 -2.78 -19.92 -18.26
N LYS A 213 -3.56 -19.57 -17.22
CA LYS A 213 -4.92 -18.99 -17.34
C LYS A 213 -4.99 -17.48 -17.05
N TYR A 214 -3.95 -16.89 -16.47
CA TYR A 214 -3.98 -15.51 -15.98
C TYR A 214 -2.80 -14.74 -16.52
N GLN A 215 -3.08 -13.55 -17.05
CA GLN A 215 -2.03 -12.60 -17.41
C GLN A 215 -1.29 -12.14 -16.15
N SER A 216 -0.10 -11.57 -16.34
CA SER A 216 0.62 -10.97 -15.21
C SER A 216 -0.09 -9.73 -14.69
N LEU A 217 0.13 -9.42 -13.41
CA LEU A 217 -0.39 -8.21 -12.78
C LEU A 217 0.00 -6.95 -13.59
N GLN A 218 1.27 -6.88 -14.01
CA GLN A 218 1.80 -5.83 -14.86
C GLN A 218 0.94 -5.61 -16.11
N LYS A 219 0.60 -6.70 -16.82
CA LYS A 219 -0.19 -6.62 -18.05
C LYS A 219 -1.63 -6.19 -17.75
N GLU A 220 -2.25 -6.74 -16.71
CA GLU A 220 -3.61 -6.36 -16.30
C GLU A 220 -3.72 -4.87 -15.97
N VAL A 221 -2.72 -4.31 -15.27
CA VAL A 221 -2.68 -2.87 -14.95
C VAL A 221 -2.45 -2.04 -16.21
N ARG A 222 -1.44 -2.37 -17.03
CA ARG A 222 -1.13 -1.61 -18.26
C ARG A 222 -2.33 -1.54 -19.20
N GLU A 223 -3.00 -2.66 -19.45
CA GLU A 223 -4.18 -2.71 -20.32
C GLU A 223 -5.31 -1.83 -19.78
N GLU A 224 -5.58 -1.91 -18.46
CA GLU A 224 -6.67 -1.16 -17.86
C GLU A 224 -6.38 0.35 -17.78
N ILE A 225 -5.15 0.73 -17.40
CA ILE A 225 -4.73 2.14 -17.40
C ILE A 225 -4.79 2.69 -18.82
N SER A 226 -4.28 1.97 -19.82
CA SER A 226 -4.37 2.38 -21.23
C SER A 226 -5.82 2.62 -21.66
N ARG A 227 -6.73 1.69 -21.32
CA ARG A 227 -8.17 1.82 -21.60
C ARG A 227 -8.77 3.05 -20.93
N LEU A 228 -8.44 3.32 -19.67
CA LEU A 228 -8.95 4.49 -18.93
C LEU A 228 -8.42 5.81 -19.51
N LEU A 229 -7.12 5.89 -19.83
CA LEU A 229 -6.53 7.07 -20.46
C LEU A 229 -7.19 7.37 -21.82
N GLN A 230 -7.45 6.34 -22.63
CA GLN A 230 -8.20 6.51 -23.88
C GLN A 230 -9.65 6.94 -23.67
N SER A 231 -10.30 6.44 -22.60
CA SER A 231 -11.72 6.72 -22.34
C SER A 231 -11.98 8.15 -21.87
N TYR A 232 -11.03 8.77 -21.17
CA TYR A 232 -11.19 10.09 -20.56
C TYR A 232 -10.33 11.18 -21.22
N GLY A 233 -9.53 10.83 -22.24
CA GLY A 233 -8.87 11.78 -23.13
C GLY A 233 -8.08 12.87 -22.40
N ASP A 234 -8.40 14.13 -22.73
CA ASP A 234 -7.72 15.33 -22.23
C ASP A 234 -8.31 15.87 -20.90
N GLU A 235 -9.23 15.15 -20.26
CA GLU A 235 -9.69 15.53 -18.92
C GLU A 235 -8.51 15.59 -17.93
N PRO A 236 -8.50 16.53 -16.97
CA PRO A 236 -7.52 16.50 -15.89
C PRO A 236 -7.59 15.16 -15.15
N LEU A 237 -6.55 14.34 -15.30
CA LEU A 237 -6.44 13.00 -14.74
C LEU A 237 -5.31 12.91 -13.72
N SER A 238 -5.49 12.09 -12.70
CA SER A 238 -4.42 11.60 -11.82
C SER A 238 -4.48 10.09 -11.67
N ILE A 239 -3.33 9.46 -11.46
CA ILE A 239 -3.23 8.05 -11.08
C ILE A 239 -2.66 7.99 -9.67
N THR A 240 -3.49 7.60 -8.70
CA THR A 240 -3.06 7.35 -7.33
C THR A 240 -2.98 5.86 -7.07
N ILE A 241 -1.84 5.39 -6.58
CA ILE A 241 -1.60 3.98 -6.28
C ILE A 241 -1.43 3.84 -4.78
N ALA A 242 -2.28 3.05 -4.14
CA ALA A 242 -2.27 2.87 -2.70
C ALA A 242 -1.99 1.41 -2.35
N GLY A 243 -1.19 1.18 -1.33
CA GLY A 243 -0.86 -0.18 -0.92
C GLY A 243 -0.38 -0.26 0.52
N HIS A 244 -0.64 -1.41 1.14
CA HIS A 244 -0.15 -1.74 2.48
C HIS A 244 0.81 -2.93 2.41
N SER A 245 1.90 -2.91 3.17
CA SER A 245 2.79 -4.07 3.33
C SER A 245 3.35 -4.53 1.96
N LEU A 246 3.19 -5.79 1.55
CA LEU A 246 3.50 -6.24 0.18
C LEU A 246 2.85 -5.34 -0.89
N GLY A 247 1.59 -4.93 -0.68
CA GLY A 247 0.87 -4.06 -1.61
C GLY A 247 1.55 -2.70 -1.81
N ALA A 248 2.27 -2.19 -0.81
CA ALA A 248 3.05 -0.96 -0.94
C ALA A 248 4.27 -1.13 -1.87
N ALA A 249 4.92 -2.28 -1.83
CA ALA A 249 6.00 -2.60 -2.77
C ALA A 249 5.48 -2.73 -4.20
N LEU A 250 4.36 -3.44 -4.38
CA LEU A 250 3.68 -3.53 -5.68
C LEU A 250 3.21 -2.16 -6.17
N ALA A 251 2.73 -1.29 -5.28
CA ALA A 251 2.32 0.07 -5.63
C ALA A 251 3.50 0.88 -6.22
N THR A 252 4.67 0.78 -5.60
CA THR A 252 5.91 1.42 -6.07
C THR A 252 6.34 0.90 -7.45
N LEU A 253 6.35 -0.42 -7.63
CA LEU A 253 6.67 -1.01 -8.94
C LEU A 253 5.65 -0.62 -10.02
N THR A 254 4.38 -0.57 -9.66
CA THR A 254 3.29 -0.18 -10.57
C THR A 254 3.44 1.26 -11.02
N ALA A 255 3.78 2.18 -10.11
CA ALA A 255 4.02 3.59 -10.45
C ALA A 255 5.17 3.73 -11.44
N TYR A 256 6.30 3.08 -11.14
CA TYR A 256 7.45 3.05 -12.03
C TYR A 256 7.11 2.51 -13.42
N ASP A 257 6.39 1.38 -13.46
CA ASP A 257 5.99 0.73 -14.70
C ASP A 257 5.04 1.59 -15.56
N ILE A 258 4.02 2.20 -14.95
CA ILE A 258 3.07 3.09 -15.64
C ILE A 258 3.83 4.28 -16.23
N THR A 259 4.66 4.97 -15.44
CA THR A 259 5.40 6.15 -15.90
C THR A 259 6.37 5.81 -17.03
N LYS A 260 7.02 4.63 -17.00
CA LYS A 260 7.90 4.19 -18.09
C LYS A 260 7.14 3.73 -19.34
N THR A 261 5.93 3.18 -19.18
CA THR A 261 5.14 2.64 -20.29
C THR A 261 4.40 3.74 -21.05
N PHE A 262 3.87 4.74 -20.35
CA PHE A 262 3.04 5.79 -20.94
C PHE A 262 3.80 7.13 -20.96
N LYS A 263 4.31 7.53 -22.13
CA LYS A 263 5.11 8.76 -22.30
C LYS A 263 4.42 10.04 -21.81
N HIS A 264 3.10 10.10 -21.91
CA HIS A 264 2.26 11.21 -21.46
C HIS A 264 1.34 10.76 -20.33
N ALA A 265 1.84 9.91 -19.43
CA ALA A 265 1.11 9.55 -18.22
C ALA A 265 0.66 10.82 -17.46
N PRO A 266 -0.56 10.84 -16.90
CA PRO A 266 -0.94 11.88 -15.95
C PRO A 266 -0.03 11.83 -14.71
N SER A 267 -0.20 12.78 -13.79
CA SER A 267 0.52 12.74 -12.51
C SER A 267 0.29 11.40 -11.81
N VAL A 268 1.39 10.70 -11.47
CA VAL A 268 1.37 9.41 -10.76
C VAL A 268 1.89 9.62 -9.34
N SER A 269 1.08 9.23 -8.35
CA SER A 269 1.45 9.31 -6.93
C SER A 269 1.19 8.00 -6.20
N VAL A 270 2.04 7.67 -5.24
CA VAL A 270 1.95 6.47 -4.41
C VAL A 270 1.73 6.86 -2.96
N ILE A 271 0.70 6.30 -2.33
CA ILE A 271 0.47 6.38 -0.89
C ILE A 271 0.67 4.98 -0.31
N SER A 272 1.80 4.79 0.37
CA SER A 272 2.19 3.48 0.88
C SER A 272 2.14 3.42 2.40
N PHE A 273 1.58 2.35 2.96
CA PHE A 273 1.47 2.12 4.39
C PHE A 273 2.32 0.91 4.78
N GLY A 274 3.26 1.07 5.71
CA GLY A 274 4.08 -0.05 6.17
C GLY A 274 4.87 -0.77 5.07
N GLY A 275 5.26 -0.05 4.00
CA GLY A 275 5.92 -0.66 2.86
C GLY A 275 7.40 -1.01 3.13
N PRO A 276 7.87 -2.19 2.70
CA PRO A 276 9.30 -2.53 2.73
C PRO A 276 10.08 -1.77 1.65
N ARG A 277 11.41 -1.84 1.70
CA ARG A 277 12.28 -1.32 0.64
C ARG A 277 12.15 -2.16 -0.63
N VAL A 278 12.07 -1.49 -1.77
CA VAL A 278 11.72 -2.13 -3.04
C VAL A 278 12.92 -2.41 -3.93
N GLY A 279 13.96 -1.56 -3.88
CA GLY A 279 15.12 -1.69 -4.76
C GLY A 279 16.35 -0.95 -4.23
N ASN A 280 17.40 -0.91 -5.05
CA ASN A 280 18.66 -0.23 -4.73
C ASN A 280 18.62 1.29 -4.97
N GLN A 281 19.73 1.96 -4.63
CA GLN A 281 19.90 3.41 -4.84
C GLN A 281 19.67 3.84 -6.31
N SER A 282 20.07 3.01 -7.27
CA SER A 282 19.86 3.32 -8.70
C SER A 282 18.39 3.21 -9.10
N PHE A 283 17.63 2.28 -8.53
CA PHE A 283 16.18 2.24 -8.70
C PHE A 283 15.52 3.48 -8.07
N ARG A 284 15.94 3.88 -6.87
CA ARG A 284 15.48 5.13 -6.24
C ARG A 284 15.70 6.33 -7.16
N HIS A 285 16.92 6.48 -7.68
CA HIS A 285 17.28 7.58 -8.58
C HIS A 285 16.40 7.59 -9.82
N GLU A 286 16.15 6.42 -10.44
CA GLU A 286 15.22 6.33 -11.57
C GLU A 286 13.80 6.75 -11.16
N VAL A 287 13.27 6.31 -10.02
CA VAL A 287 11.93 6.73 -9.59
C VAL A 287 11.84 8.26 -9.43
N GLU A 288 12.81 8.86 -8.75
CA GLU A 288 12.86 10.31 -8.50
C GLU A 288 13.03 11.10 -9.81
N LYS A 289 13.92 10.65 -10.71
CA LYS A 289 14.19 11.27 -12.01
C LYS A 289 12.97 11.28 -12.93
N ASN A 290 12.13 10.25 -12.87
CA ASN A 290 10.90 10.18 -13.69
C ASN A 290 9.72 10.93 -13.03
N GLY A 291 9.96 11.70 -11.97
CA GLY A 291 8.96 12.58 -11.36
C GLY A 291 7.87 11.85 -10.57
N ILE A 292 8.06 10.56 -10.28
CA ILE A 292 7.10 9.75 -9.52
C ILE A 292 7.10 10.21 -8.07
N LYS A 293 5.92 10.48 -7.53
CA LYS A 293 5.76 10.96 -6.16
C LYS A 293 5.36 9.80 -5.26
N ILE A 294 6.13 9.53 -4.21
CA ILE A 294 5.85 8.45 -3.27
C ILE A 294 5.84 9.02 -1.86
N LEU A 295 4.70 8.91 -1.18
CA LEU A 295 4.55 9.19 0.25
C LEU A 295 4.50 7.86 1.00
N ARG A 296 5.47 7.65 1.88
CA ARG A 296 5.63 6.46 2.73
C ARG A 296 5.20 6.77 4.14
N ILE A 297 4.09 6.18 4.55
CA ILE A 297 3.58 6.28 5.91
C ILE A 297 4.27 5.16 6.69
N VAL A 298 5.14 5.55 7.61
CA VAL A 298 6.06 4.67 8.33
C VAL A 298 5.75 4.72 9.81
N ASN A 299 5.66 3.56 10.45
CA ASN A 299 5.57 3.45 11.91
C ASN A 299 6.95 3.07 12.43
N SER A 300 7.55 3.90 13.29
CA SER A 300 8.91 3.68 13.82
C SER A 300 9.08 2.35 14.56
N THR A 301 7.98 1.81 15.09
CA THR A 301 7.92 0.51 15.79
C THR A 301 7.64 -0.68 14.86
N ASP A 302 7.29 -0.42 13.60
CA ASP A 302 7.18 -1.47 12.59
C ASP A 302 8.56 -1.80 12.00
N LEU A 303 8.90 -3.08 11.98
CA LEU A 303 10.16 -3.59 11.45
C LEU A 303 10.11 -3.80 9.94
N ILE A 304 8.91 -3.97 9.36
CA ILE A 304 8.75 -4.21 7.92
C ILE A 304 9.22 -3.01 7.10
N THR A 305 9.05 -1.79 7.61
CA THR A 305 9.54 -0.59 6.91
C THR A 305 11.06 -0.45 6.90
N LYS A 306 11.77 -1.28 7.68
CA LYS A 306 13.24 -1.22 7.82
C LYS A 306 13.95 -2.32 7.03
N VAL A 307 13.21 -3.15 6.29
CA VAL A 307 13.75 -4.29 5.54
C VAL A 307 13.43 -4.18 4.06
N PRO A 308 14.20 -4.84 3.17
CA PRO A 308 15.50 -5.46 3.42
C PRO A 308 16.67 -4.46 3.57
N GLY A 309 17.74 -4.84 4.28
CA GLY A 309 19.04 -4.14 4.33
C GLY A 309 19.22 -3.01 5.37
N PHE A 310 20.35 -2.30 5.32
CA PHE A 310 20.66 -1.08 6.07
C PHE A 310 20.52 0.19 5.19
N ILE A 311 20.39 1.37 5.80
CA ILE A 311 20.28 2.67 5.11
C ILE A 311 21.68 3.24 4.84
N ILE A 312 21.94 3.73 3.63
CA ILE A 312 23.02 4.70 3.35
C ILE A 312 22.34 6.05 3.10
N ASN A 313 22.54 7.02 3.98
CA ASN A 313 22.10 8.40 3.77
C ASN A 313 23.25 9.19 3.14
N ASP A 314 23.00 9.84 2.00
CA ASP A 314 23.98 10.67 1.26
C ASP A 314 23.92 12.16 1.65
N HIS A 315 23.64 12.50 2.91
CA HIS A 315 23.75 13.89 3.38
C HIS A 315 24.55 13.96 4.68
N GLU A 316 25.77 14.46 4.53
CA GLU A 316 26.66 15.05 5.55
C GLU A 316 26.89 14.24 6.83
N ASP A 317 27.97 13.43 6.82
CA ASP A 317 28.91 13.30 7.94
C ASP A 317 30.23 12.72 7.40
N LEU A 318 30.98 13.57 6.69
CA LEU A 318 32.42 13.36 6.52
C LEU A 318 33.09 13.71 7.85
N GLY A 319 33.18 12.73 8.73
CA GLY A 319 34.02 12.79 9.91
C GLY A 319 33.27 12.54 11.21
N GLU A 320 32.94 11.28 11.49
CA GLU A 320 33.15 10.73 12.83
C GLU A 320 33.24 9.21 12.77
N GLU A 321 34.10 8.68 13.61
CA GLU A 321 34.49 7.27 13.68
C GLU A 321 33.31 6.31 13.82
N ARG A 322 33.53 5.08 13.38
CA ARG A 322 32.70 3.89 13.61
C ARG A 322 32.29 3.76 15.09
N LYS A 323 31.22 4.44 15.50
CA LYS A 323 30.49 4.09 16.72
C LYS A 323 29.57 2.92 16.37
N GLY A 324 29.97 1.74 16.82
CA GLY A 324 29.16 0.53 16.76
C GLY A 324 27.75 0.82 17.28
N ILE A 325 26.77 0.34 16.53
CA ILE A 325 25.38 0.38 16.95
C ILE A 325 25.28 -0.40 18.26
N ASN A 326 24.96 0.29 19.36
CA ASN A 326 24.49 -0.34 20.58
C ASN A 326 23.14 -0.99 20.27
N VAL A 327 23.19 -2.22 19.78
CA VAL A 327 22.03 -3.11 19.70
C VAL A 327 21.62 -3.37 21.15
N ALA A 328 20.52 -2.71 21.57
CA ALA A 328 19.82 -3.07 22.80
C ALA A 328 19.67 -4.60 22.85
N SER A 329 19.95 -5.18 24.02
CA SER A 329 20.14 -6.62 24.26
C SER A 329 19.39 -7.57 23.30
N PRO A 330 20.04 -8.63 22.79
CA PRO A 330 19.53 -9.52 21.74
C PRO A 330 18.34 -10.41 22.15
N GLY A 331 17.63 -10.09 23.24
CA GLY A 331 16.54 -10.89 23.79
C GLY A 331 15.17 -10.69 23.13
N SER A 332 15.02 -9.83 22.12
CA SER A 332 13.69 -9.50 21.55
C SER A 332 13.63 -9.34 20.02
N LEU A 333 14.68 -9.71 19.29
CA LEU A 333 14.62 -9.78 17.82
C LEU A 333 14.49 -11.24 17.40
N SER A 334 13.59 -11.52 16.44
CA SER A 334 13.48 -12.86 15.88
C SER A 334 14.79 -13.26 15.20
N THR A 335 15.20 -14.52 15.35
CA THR A 335 16.46 -15.08 14.81
C THR A 335 16.62 -14.86 13.31
N TRP A 336 15.51 -14.76 12.57
CA TRP A 336 15.52 -14.52 11.13
C TRP A 336 15.82 -13.05 10.77
N LEU A 337 15.38 -12.06 11.56
CA LEU A 337 15.69 -10.65 11.33
C LEU A 337 17.18 -10.42 11.48
N GLN A 338 17.78 -11.03 12.50
CA GLN A 338 19.23 -11.07 12.67
C GLN A 338 19.89 -11.65 11.41
N LYS A 339 19.35 -12.72 10.82
CA LYS A 339 19.86 -13.31 9.57
C LYS A 339 19.77 -12.37 8.36
N CYS A 340 18.61 -11.73 8.13
CA CYS A 340 18.43 -10.76 7.04
C CYS A 340 19.31 -9.51 7.19
N ILE A 341 19.55 -9.08 8.43
CA ILE A 341 20.36 -7.90 8.77
C ILE A 341 21.86 -8.22 8.69
N LEU A 342 22.32 -9.37 9.19
CA LEU A 342 23.74 -9.73 9.26
C LEU A 342 24.31 -10.38 7.97
N GLU A 343 23.53 -11.19 7.23
CA GLU A 343 24.10 -12.01 6.14
C GLU A 343 24.15 -11.31 4.76
N LYS A 344 23.52 -10.13 4.58
CA LYS A 344 23.34 -9.52 3.25
C LYS A 344 23.99 -8.14 3.08
N THR A 345 25.26 -8.05 3.46
CA THR A 345 26.11 -6.84 3.43
C THR A 345 26.61 -6.41 2.05
N GLN A 346 26.18 -7.04 0.94
CA GLN A 346 26.67 -6.72 -0.41
C GLN A 346 25.71 -5.92 -1.31
N TRP A 347 24.46 -5.69 -0.89
CA TRP A 347 23.44 -5.06 -1.74
C TRP A 347 22.64 -4.02 -0.95
N ASN A 348 22.93 -2.74 -1.20
CA ASN A 348 22.35 -1.61 -0.47
C ASN A 348 20.96 -1.26 -1.04
N TYR A 349 19.91 -1.69 -0.33
CA TYR A 349 18.55 -1.22 -0.59
C TYR A 349 18.40 0.25 -0.20
N ALA A 350 17.54 0.96 -0.91
CA ALA A 350 17.26 2.36 -0.66
C ALA A 350 15.77 2.59 -0.42
N ASP A 351 15.48 3.47 0.53
CA ASP A 351 14.16 4.03 0.75
C ASP A 351 13.81 5.01 -0.38
N VAL A 352 12.62 4.89 -0.98
CA VAL A 352 12.21 5.69 -2.14
C VAL A 352 11.07 6.63 -1.77
N GLY A 353 11.22 7.93 -2.06
CA GLY A 353 10.20 8.95 -1.79
C GLY A 353 10.29 9.62 -0.43
N ARG A 354 9.21 10.27 -0.02
CA ARG A 354 9.12 11.06 1.22
C ARG A 354 8.44 10.26 2.32
N GLU A 355 8.93 10.37 3.54
CA GLU A 355 8.38 9.66 4.70
C GLU A 355 7.51 10.56 5.57
N LEU A 356 6.31 10.10 5.91
CA LEU A 356 5.55 10.55 7.07
C LEU A 356 5.79 9.54 8.19
N ARG A 357 6.68 9.89 9.12
CA ARG A 357 7.04 9.04 10.27
C ARG A 357 6.06 9.23 11.42
N LEU A 358 5.50 8.12 11.88
CA LEU A 358 4.56 8.02 12.99
C LEU A 358 5.19 7.16 14.10
N CYS A 359 4.87 7.45 15.35
CA CYS A 359 5.37 6.69 16.50
C CYS A 359 4.20 6.14 17.33
N THR A 360 4.17 4.82 17.50
CA THR A 360 3.13 4.12 18.28
C THR A 360 3.23 4.41 19.78
N GLU A 361 4.45 4.63 20.29
CA GLU A 361 4.72 4.98 21.70
C GLU A 361 4.02 6.27 22.14
N ASN A 362 3.66 7.13 21.18
CA ASN A 362 2.97 8.37 21.41
C ASN A 362 1.44 8.25 21.34
N SER A 363 0.89 7.05 21.15
CA SER A 363 -0.56 6.80 21.17
C SER A 363 -0.99 6.20 22.52
N PRO A 364 -1.96 6.83 23.23
CA PRO A 364 -2.43 6.35 24.52
C PRO A 364 -3.27 5.06 24.45
N ILE A 365 -3.62 4.59 23.24
CA ILE A 365 -4.52 3.44 23.03
C ILE A 365 -3.74 2.16 22.70
N VAL A 366 -2.57 2.28 22.07
CA VAL A 366 -1.73 1.12 21.77
C VAL A 366 -0.82 0.85 22.96
N LYS A 367 -1.22 -0.11 23.81
CA LYS A 367 -0.42 -0.50 24.98
C LYS A 367 1.01 -0.87 24.55
N PRO A 368 2.06 -0.43 25.27
CA PRO A 368 3.47 -0.54 24.86
C PRO A 368 4.03 -1.97 24.74
N ASN A 369 3.24 -3.01 25.04
CA ASN A 369 3.67 -4.42 25.07
C ASN A 369 2.88 -5.32 24.09
N LYS A 370 2.67 -4.92 22.82
CA LYS A 370 2.04 -5.81 21.82
C LYS A 370 2.93 -6.14 20.62
N ASN A 371 2.75 -7.39 20.16
CA ASN A 371 3.42 -8.08 19.06
C ASN A 371 3.65 -7.22 17.82
N VAL A 372 4.80 -7.42 17.16
CA VAL A 372 5.19 -6.81 15.86
C VAL A 372 4.05 -6.83 14.83
N ALA A 373 3.22 -7.88 14.82
CA ALA A 373 2.05 -8.00 13.95
C ALA A 373 1.04 -6.85 14.12
N THR A 374 0.76 -6.39 15.35
CA THR A 374 -0.19 -5.31 15.62
C THR A 374 0.35 -3.94 15.18
N CYS A 375 1.66 -3.72 15.30
CA CYS A 375 2.30 -2.49 14.81
C CYS A 375 2.27 -2.36 13.28
N HIS A 376 2.16 -3.49 12.59
CA HIS A 376 2.11 -3.59 11.14
C HIS A 376 0.67 -3.71 10.58
N GLU A 377 -0.38 -3.69 11.41
CA GLU A 377 -1.75 -3.68 10.91
C GLU A 377 -2.08 -2.34 10.25
N LEU A 378 -2.77 -2.36 9.10
CA LEU A 378 -3.19 -1.15 8.39
C LEU A 378 -4.01 -0.22 9.30
N ASP A 379 -4.89 -0.79 10.14
CA ASP A 379 -5.72 -0.03 11.08
C ASP A 379 -4.87 0.78 12.07
N THR A 380 -3.73 0.22 12.50
CA THR A 380 -2.76 0.94 13.33
C THR A 380 -2.21 2.16 12.59
N TYR A 381 -1.83 2.02 11.31
CA TYR A 381 -1.39 3.13 10.49
C TYR A 381 -2.46 4.20 10.32
N LEU A 382 -3.70 3.82 9.98
CA LEU A 382 -4.82 4.74 9.83
C LEU A 382 -5.11 5.50 11.13
N HIS A 383 -5.06 4.79 12.26
CA HIS A 383 -5.25 5.38 13.58
C HIS A 383 -4.16 6.41 13.90
N LEU A 384 -2.89 6.05 13.67
CA LEU A 384 -1.76 6.94 13.90
C LEU A 384 -1.83 8.18 13.01
N VAL A 385 -2.14 8.04 11.72
CA VAL A 385 -2.33 9.18 10.80
C VAL A 385 -3.47 10.07 11.29
N ASN A 386 -4.58 9.51 11.77
CA ASN A 386 -5.71 10.31 12.26
C ASN A 386 -5.35 11.12 13.52
N GLY A 387 -4.52 10.56 14.40
CA GLY A 387 -4.10 11.18 15.66
C GLY A 387 -2.93 12.17 15.55
N PHE A 388 -2.05 11.99 14.55
CA PHE A 388 -0.77 12.69 14.41
C PHE A 388 -0.90 14.20 14.22
N ARG A 389 -0.16 15.06 14.92
CA ARG A 389 -0.18 16.51 14.64
C ARG A 389 1.15 17.04 14.15
N THR A 390 2.15 16.99 15.00
CA THR A 390 3.54 17.33 14.66
C THR A 390 4.46 16.25 15.21
N SER A 391 5.69 16.19 14.70
CA SER A 391 6.74 15.34 15.28
C SER A 391 7.03 15.71 16.75
N THR A 392 6.86 16.98 17.11
CA THR A 392 7.09 17.55 18.44
C THR A 392 5.90 17.45 19.41
N CYS A 393 4.68 17.26 18.91
CA CYS A 393 3.44 17.14 19.68
C CYS A 393 2.47 16.21 18.94
N PRO A 394 2.57 14.89 19.17
CA PRO A 394 2.02 13.88 18.26
C PRO A 394 0.50 13.64 18.37
N LEU A 395 -0.23 14.27 19.29
CA LEU A 395 -1.66 13.96 19.54
C LEU A 395 -2.60 15.16 19.46
N ARG A 396 -3.77 14.96 18.82
CA ARG A 396 -4.89 15.91 18.78
C ARG A 396 -5.64 15.99 20.12
N SER A 397 -6.05 17.21 20.52
CA SER A 397 -6.77 17.46 21.78
C SER A 397 -8.12 16.76 21.87
N THR A 398 -8.76 16.45 20.75
CA THR A 398 -10.00 15.67 20.67
C THR A 398 -9.79 14.20 21.00
N ALA A 399 -8.64 13.60 20.62
CA ALA A 399 -8.28 12.24 21.02
C ALA A 399 -8.05 12.14 22.54
N LYS A 400 -7.51 13.20 23.16
CA LYS A 400 -7.41 13.31 24.63
C LYS A 400 -8.78 13.38 25.33
N ARG A 401 -9.82 13.87 24.66
CA ARG A 401 -11.15 14.11 25.25
C ARG A 401 -12.07 12.89 25.21
N VAL A 402 -11.85 11.95 24.28
CA VAL A 402 -12.49 10.62 24.28
C VAL A 402 -11.92 9.74 25.40
N LEU A 403 -10.76 10.08 25.95
CA LEU A 403 -10.06 9.36 27.02
C LEU A 403 -10.41 9.86 28.44
N SER A 404 -11.27 10.88 28.57
CA SER A 404 -11.67 11.43 29.87
C SER A 404 -13.15 11.17 30.20
N ARG A 405 -13.75 10.13 29.62
CA ARG A 405 -15.12 9.69 29.93
C ARG A 405 -15.20 8.18 30.03
#